data_AF-A0A3N9NF03-F1
#
_entry.id   AF-A0A3N9NF03-F1
#
_cell.length_a   1.000
_cell.length_b   1.000
_cell.length_c   1.000
_cell.angle_alpha   90.00
_cell.angle_beta   90.00
_cell.angle_gamma   90.00
#
_symmetry.space_group_name_H-M   'P 1'
#
loop_
_entity.id
_entity.type
_entity.pdbx_description
1 polymer ?
#
loop_
_entity_poly.entity_id
_entity_poly.type
_entity_poly.pdbx_seq_one_letter_code
_entity_poly.pdbx_strand_id
1 'polypeptide(L)'
;MDPISAAVVAALASGLTAGLGETGKKLVVDAYNGLKSALRRKFGEKSKVVQAVDHLEQKPDSSERQQTVQQELAAAKATKDDELKNLAAALLKALNEMPQGRAAMKKYNIIAEKIGIVGDHTHIEGDLNL
;
A
#
# COMPACT_ATOMS: atom_id res chain seq x y z
N MET A 1 -7.10 -10.51 -3.01
CA MET A 1 -5.79 -9.88 -2.76
C MET A 1 -5.75 -9.40 -1.32
N ASP A 2 -4.66 -9.64 -0.59
CA ASP A 2 -4.48 -9.13 0.78
C ASP A 2 -4.19 -7.60 0.77
N PRO A 3 -4.64 -6.82 1.77
CA PRO A 3 -4.42 -5.36 1.85
C PRO A 3 -2.97 -4.91 1.73
N ILE A 4 -2.00 -5.66 2.27
CA ILE A 4 -0.57 -5.30 2.18
C ILE A 4 -0.09 -5.48 0.74
N SER A 5 -0.38 -6.62 0.13
CA SER A 5 -0.03 -6.87 -1.28
C SER A 5 -0.71 -5.88 -2.24
N ALA A 6 -1.97 -5.52 -1.96
CA ALA A 6 -2.73 -4.54 -2.71
C ALA A 6 -2.11 -3.13 -2.60
N ALA A 7 -1.70 -2.72 -1.39
CA ALA A 7 -1.08 -1.43 -1.16
C ALA A 7 0.23 -1.26 -1.96
N VAL A 8 1.09 -2.28 -1.93
CA VAL A 8 2.36 -2.29 -2.67
C VAL A 8 2.09 -2.19 -4.17
N VAL A 9 1.20 -3.02 -4.70
CA VAL A 9 0.85 -3.01 -6.13
C VAL A 9 0.27 -1.67 -6.57
N ALA A 10 -0.69 -1.13 -5.81
CA ALA A 10 -1.32 0.14 -6.13
C ALA A 10 -0.33 1.30 -6.06
N ALA A 11 0.58 1.30 -5.08
CA ALA A 11 1.63 2.31 -4.96
C ALA A 11 2.52 2.33 -6.19
N LEU A 12 2.97 1.16 -6.64
CA LEU A 12 3.85 1.06 -7.81
C LEU A 12 3.10 1.40 -9.11
N ALA A 13 1.87 0.91 -9.25
CA ALA A 13 1.05 1.18 -10.42
C ALA A 13 0.56 2.63 -10.51
N SER A 14 0.48 3.36 -9.39
CA SER A 14 0.18 4.79 -9.38
C SER A 14 1.30 5.64 -10.01
N GLY A 15 2.44 5.02 -10.33
CA GLY A 15 3.57 5.72 -10.92
C GLY A 15 4.28 6.59 -9.91
N LEU A 16 4.44 6.12 -8.65
CA LEU A 16 5.28 6.79 -7.66
C LEU A 16 6.68 7.14 -8.20
N THR A 17 7.16 6.35 -9.16
CA THR A 17 8.41 6.55 -9.89
C THR A 17 8.29 7.55 -11.06
N ALA A 18 7.10 7.73 -11.64
CA ALA A 18 6.83 8.59 -12.79
C ALA A 18 6.43 10.02 -12.37
N GLY A 19 7.43 10.83 -12.01
CA GLY A 19 7.45 12.31 -12.15
C GLY A 19 6.27 13.25 -11.78
N LEU A 20 5.20 12.85 -11.10
CA LEU A 20 4.04 13.74 -10.83
C LEU A 20 4.15 14.49 -9.49
N GLY A 21 3.83 15.80 -9.51
CA GLY A 21 3.59 16.78 -8.42
C GLY A 21 4.12 16.47 -7.01
N GLU A 22 5.07 17.28 -6.54
CA GLU A 22 5.91 17.07 -5.34
C GLU A 22 5.17 16.80 -4.02
N THR A 23 3.95 17.33 -3.83
CA THR A 23 3.25 17.26 -2.54
C THR A 23 2.54 15.91 -2.30
N GLY A 24 1.89 15.35 -3.32
CA GLY A 24 1.17 14.07 -3.20
C GLY A 24 2.11 12.86 -3.14
N LYS A 25 3.21 12.91 -3.90
CA LYS A 25 4.22 11.83 -3.89
C LYS A 25 4.85 11.62 -2.52
N LYS A 26 5.17 12.68 -1.79
CA LYS A 26 5.89 12.55 -0.51
C LYS A 26 5.14 11.68 0.49
N LEU A 27 3.83 11.88 0.64
CA LEU A 27 3.03 11.10 1.58
C LEU A 27 2.99 9.62 1.21
N VAL A 28 2.76 9.31 -0.08
CA VAL A 28 2.71 7.92 -0.55
C VAL A 28 4.09 7.25 -0.48
N VAL A 29 5.16 7.99 -0.83
CA VAL A 29 6.55 7.51 -0.75
C VAL A 29 6.94 7.24 0.70
N ASP A 30 6.58 8.14 1.61
CA ASP A 30 6.85 7.98 3.05
C ASP A 30 6.11 6.75 3.62
N ALA A 31 4.82 6.62 3.34
CA ALA A 31 4.03 5.46 3.74
C ALA A 31 4.58 4.14 3.15
N TYR A 32 5.00 4.16 1.88
CA TYR A 32 5.61 3.00 1.23
C TYR A 32 6.96 2.62 1.87
N ASN A 33 7.83 3.60 2.10
CA ASN A 33 9.12 3.39 2.75
C ASN A 33 8.95 2.92 4.20
N GLY A 34 7.93 3.42 4.91
CA GLY A 34 7.54 2.95 6.24
C GLY A 34 7.14 1.48 6.23
N LEU A 35 6.27 1.07 5.30
CA LEU A 35 5.88 -0.33 5.13
C LEU A 35 7.08 -1.22 4.78
N LYS A 36 7.92 -0.80 3.83
CA LYS A 36 9.12 -1.56 3.43
C LYS A 36 10.12 -1.69 4.57
N SER A 37 10.30 -0.63 5.36
CA SER A 37 11.16 -0.64 6.55
C SER A 37 10.62 -1.55 7.64
N ALA A 38 9.30 -1.54 7.89
CA ALA A 38 8.66 -2.46 8.83
C ALA A 38 8.81 -3.92 8.40
N LEU A 39 8.64 -4.22 7.11
CA LEU A 39 8.88 -5.56 6.55
C LEU A 39 10.34 -6.00 6.76
N ARG A 40 11.31 -5.12 6.49
CA ARG A 40 12.74 -5.38 6.71
C ARG A 40 13.06 -5.60 8.19
N ARG A 41 12.46 -4.82 9.09
CA ARG A 41 12.68 -4.92 10.53
C ARG A 41 12.08 -6.21 11.11
N LYS A 42 10.89 -6.61 10.66
CA LYS A 42 10.18 -7.79 11.18
C LYS A 42 10.70 -9.10 10.58
N PHE A 43 10.93 -9.13 9.27
CA PHE A 43 11.32 -10.36 8.56
C PHE A 43 12.81 -10.46 8.26
N GLY A 44 13.54 -9.35 8.31
CA GLY A 44 14.94 -9.25 7.89
C GLY A 44 15.08 -8.80 6.43
N GLU A 45 16.15 -8.05 6.15
CA GLU A 45 16.41 -7.49 4.81
C GLU A 45 16.62 -8.57 3.73
N LYS A 46 17.15 -9.73 4.12
CA LYS A 46 17.36 -10.90 3.24
C LYS A 46 16.14 -11.84 3.19
N SER A 47 15.01 -11.44 3.75
CA SER A 47 13.80 -12.24 3.70
C SER A 47 13.22 -12.27 2.29
N LYS A 48 12.63 -13.41 1.93
CA LYS A 48 11.90 -13.57 0.68
C LYS A 48 10.77 -12.57 0.51
N VAL A 49 10.16 -12.10 1.60
CA VAL A 49 9.13 -11.04 1.56
C VAL A 49 9.70 -9.73 1.01
N VAL A 50 10.85 -9.31 1.54
CA VAL A 50 11.51 -8.06 1.11
C VAL A 50 12.00 -8.20 -0.33
N GLN A 51 12.58 -9.35 -0.68
CA GLN A 51 13.01 -9.64 -2.05
C GLN A 51 11.84 -9.65 -3.03
N ALA A 52 10.71 -10.26 -2.67
CA ALA A 52 9.53 -10.28 -3.54
C ALA A 52 9.02 -8.87 -3.82
N VAL A 53 8.99 -8.00 -2.79
CA VAL A 53 8.60 -6.59 -2.96
C VAL A 53 9.59 -5.86 -3.88
N ASP A 54 10.90 -6.04 -3.69
CA ASP A 54 11.94 -5.42 -4.52
C ASP A 54 11.85 -5.86 -5.99
N HIS A 55 11.59 -7.15 -6.21
CA HIS A 55 11.33 -7.67 -7.55
C HIS A 55 10.07 -7.05 -8.13
N LEU A 56 8.99 -6.92 -7.36
CA LEU A 56 7.76 -6.29 -7.86
C LEU A 56 7.97 -4.81 -8.22
N GLU A 57 8.80 -4.07 -7.47
CA GLU A 57 9.17 -2.67 -7.78
C GLU A 57 9.78 -2.53 -9.17
N GLN A 58 10.58 -3.49 -9.60
CA GLN A 58 11.18 -3.46 -10.94
C GLN A 58 10.20 -3.81 -12.06
N LYS A 59 9.16 -4.59 -11.78
CA LYS A 59 8.13 -4.98 -12.78
C LYS A 59 6.74 -5.05 -12.13
N PRO A 60 6.10 -3.88 -11.90
CA PRO A 60 4.83 -3.82 -11.19
C PRO A 60 3.63 -4.37 -11.99
N ASP A 61 3.73 -4.42 -13.33
CA ASP A 61 2.73 -5.02 -14.20
C ASP A 61 2.88 -6.55 -14.37
N SER A 62 3.83 -7.18 -13.66
CA SER A 62 4.02 -8.64 -13.73
C SER A 62 3.13 -9.39 -12.73
N SER A 63 2.06 -10.02 -13.24
CA SER A 63 1.13 -10.83 -12.44
C SER A 63 1.85 -11.92 -11.62
N GLU A 64 2.89 -12.53 -12.18
CA GLU A 64 3.70 -13.54 -11.47
C GLU A 64 4.35 -12.95 -10.22
N ARG A 65 4.97 -11.77 -10.33
CA ARG A 65 5.61 -11.09 -9.19
C ARG A 65 4.60 -10.65 -8.14
N GLN A 66 3.43 -10.20 -8.57
CA GLN A 66 2.33 -9.85 -7.66
C GLN A 66 1.88 -11.06 -6.85
N GLN A 67 1.77 -12.22 -7.51
CA GLN A 67 1.40 -13.47 -6.87
C GLN A 67 2.49 -13.95 -5.91
N THR A 68 3.76 -13.86 -6.29
CA THR A 68 4.89 -14.19 -5.41
C THR A 68 4.89 -13.33 -4.14
N VAL A 69 4.71 -12.02 -4.25
CA VAL A 69 4.60 -11.13 -3.07
C VAL A 69 3.48 -11.57 -2.14
N GLN A 70 2.32 -11.91 -2.69
CA GLN A 70 1.19 -12.37 -1.88
C GLN A 70 1.46 -13.71 -1.18
N GLN A 71 2.11 -14.65 -1.87
CA GLN A 71 2.48 -15.94 -1.31
C GLN A 71 3.51 -15.79 -0.20
N GLU A 72 4.55 -14.97 -0.40
CA GLU A 72 5.59 -14.73 0.59
C GLU A 72 5.05 -13.98 1.82
N LEU A 73 4.20 -12.96 1.63
CA LEU A 73 3.52 -12.26 2.72
C LEU A 73 2.63 -13.20 3.54
N ALA A 74 1.88 -14.08 2.87
CA ALA A 74 1.03 -15.06 3.54
C ALA A 74 1.86 -16.11 4.30
N ALA A 75 2.93 -16.63 3.68
CA ALA A 75 3.84 -17.60 4.28
C ALA A 75 4.56 -17.02 5.51
N ALA A 76 4.96 -15.76 5.43
CA ALA A 76 5.57 -15.02 6.53
C ALA A 76 4.56 -14.55 7.59
N LYS A 77 3.26 -14.79 7.39
CA LYS A 77 2.17 -14.31 8.25
C LYS A 77 2.17 -12.77 8.42
N ALA A 78 2.74 -12.04 7.45
CA ALA A 78 2.73 -10.59 7.42
C ALA A 78 1.32 -10.00 7.45
N THR A 79 0.38 -10.72 6.84
CA THR A 79 -1.05 -10.38 6.81
C THR A 79 -1.74 -10.44 8.18
N LYS A 80 -1.10 -11.08 9.17
CA LYS A 80 -1.59 -11.12 10.56
C LYS A 80 -1.06 -9.99 11.42
N ASP A 81 0.00 -9.31 10.99
CA ASP A 81 0.66 -8.26 11.75
C ASP A 81 -0.13 -6.94 11.65
N ASP A 82 -0.62 -6.44 12.78
CA ASP A 82 -1.45 -5.22 12.83
C ASP A 82 -0.68 -3.96 12.43
N GLU A 83 0.62 -3.90 12.72
CA GLU A 83 1.46 -2.77 12.29
C GLU A 83 1.59 -2.73 10.76
N LEU A 84 1.85 -3.87 10.12
CA LEU A 84 1.91 -3.95 8.66
C LEU A 84 0.55 -3.66 8.00
N LYS A 85 -0.55 -4.14 8.60
CA LYS A 85 -1.91 -3.82 8.15
C LYS A 85 -2.17 -2.31 8.22
N ASN A 86 -1.80 -1.66 9.33
CA ASN A 86 -1.99 -0.22 9.51
C ASN A 86 -1.14 0.60 8.53
N LEU A 87 0.12 0.21 8.31
CA LEU A 87 0.99 0.87 7.31
C LEU A 87 0.46 0.70 5.88
N ALA A 88 -0.05 -0.48 5.53
CA ALA A 88 -0.69 -0.73 4.25
C ALA A 88 -1.98 0.10 4.07
N ALA A 89 -2.79 0.21 5.12
CA ALA A 89 -3.98 1.05 5.13
C ALA A 89 -3.65 2.53 4.94
N ALA A 90 -2.63 3.04 5.64
CA ALA A 90 -2.16 4.42 5.48
C ALA A 90 -1.68 4.70 4.05
N LEU A 91 -0.92 3.76 3.45
CA LEU A 91 -0.47 3.86 2.07
C LEU A 91 -1.64 3.91 1.08
N LEU A 92 -2.66 3.04 1.25
CA LEU A 92 -3.85 3.04 0.41
C LEU A 92 -4.72 4.27 0.60
N LYS A 93 -4.80 4.82 1.82
CA LYS A 93 -5.45 6.10 2.08
C LYS A 93 -4.75 7.23 1.32
N ALA A 94 -3.43 7.32 1.41
CA ALA A 94 -2.65 8.32 0.67
C ALA A 94 -2.84 8.19 -0.85
N LEU A 95 -2.88 6.96 -1.37
CA LEU A 95 -3.21 6.69 -2.78
C LEU A 95 -4.65 7.11 -3.11
N ASN A 96 -5.59 6.95 -2.19
CA ASN A 96 -6.97 7.41 -2.36
C ASN A 96 -7.10 8.93 -2.33
N GLU A 97 -6.14 9.67 -1.79
CA GLU A 97 -6.16 11.13 -1.86
C GLU A 97 -5.69 11.64 -3.23
N MET A 98 -4.97 10.80 -3.99
CA MET A 98 -4.46 11.15 -5.31
C MET A 98 -5.30 10.52 -6.45
N PRO A 99 -5.55 11.26 -7.54
CA PRO A 99 -6.28 10.71 -8.70
C PRO A 99 -5.53 9.54 -9.35
N GLN A 100 -4.19 9.57 -9.42
CA GLN A 100 -3.39 8.46 -9.95
C GLN A 100 -3.46 7.21 -9.07
N GLY A 101 -3.44 7.39 -7.74
CA GLY A 101 -3.58 6.29 -6.81
C GLY A 101 -4.97 5.65 -6.86
N ARG A 102 -6.03 6.45 -6.96
CA ARG A 102 -7.40 5.95 -7.23
C ARG A 102 -7.49 5.15 -8.52
N ALA A 103 -6.88 5.63 -9.61
CA ALA A 103 -6.87 4.91 -10.88
C ALA A 103 -6.14 3.56 -10.76
N ALA A 104 -5.00 3.53 -10.06
CA ALA A 104 -4.27 2.30 -9.78
C ALA A 104 -5.11 1.33 -8.93
N MET A 105 -5.70 1.80 -7.83
CA MET A 105 -6.57 0.97 -6.99
C MET A 105 -7.76 0.41 -7.78
N LYS A 106 -8.38 1.22 -8.64
CA LYS A 106 -9.47 0.78 -9.52
C LYS A 106 -9.00 -0.28 -10.53
N LYS A 107 -7.79 -0.14 -11.10
CA LYS A 107 -7.19 -1.13 -12.02
C LYS A 107 -7.08 -2.52 -11.38
N TYR A 108 -6.76 -2.58 -10.09
CA TYR A 108 -6.61 -3.84 -9.34
C TYR A 108 -7.82 -4.19 -8.45
N ASN A 109 -8.95 -3.49 -8.63
CA ASN A 109 -10.18 -3.68 -7.87
C ASN A 109 -9.96 -3.64 -6.33
N ILE A 110 -9.11 -2.71 -5.88
CA ILE A 110 -8.77 -2.48 -4.48
C ILE A 110 -9.77 -1.46 -3.90
N ILE A 111 -10.52 -1.89 -2.89
CA ILE A 111 -11.52 -1.08 -2.18
C ILE A 111 -10.95 -0.61 -0.84
N ALA A 112 -10.61 0.67 -0.74
CA ALA A 112 -10.10 1.28 0.48
C ALA A 112 -11.10 1.20 1.66
N GLU A 113 -12.41 1.25 1.40
CA GLU A 113 -13.47 1.12 2.43
C GLU A 113 -13.43 -0.21 3.19
N LYS A 114 -12.91 -1.29 2.59
CA LYS A 114 -12.83 -2.60 3.23
C LYS A 114 -11.60 -2.75 4.13
N ILE A 115 -10.70 -1.77 4.08
CA ILE A 115 -9.47 -1.74 4.87
C ILE A 115 -9.83 -0.97 6.11
N GLY A 116 -10.41 -1.70 7.07
CA GLY A 116 -10.96 -1.16 8.31
C GLY A 116 -10.02 -0.12 8.89
N ILE A 117 -10.43 1.15 8.74
CA ILE A 117 -9.77 2.28 9.35
C ILE A 117 -10.10 2.16 10.83
N VAL A 118 -9.31 1.40 11.58
CA VAL A 118 -9.23 1.57 13.03
C VAL A 118 -8.39 2.83 13.23
N GLY A 119 -9.03 3.95 12.94
CA GLY A 119 -8.52 5.30 13.08
C GLY A 119 -9.71 6.14 13.46
N ASP A 120 -9.91 6.22 14.77
CA ASP A 120 -10.72 7.13 15.57
C ASP A 120 -11.55 8.21 14.84
N HIS A 121 -12.81 8.32 15.25
CA HIS A 121 -13.81 9.30 14.82
C HIS A 121 -13.24 10.69 14.48
N THR A 122 -13.19 11.02 13.19
CA THR A 122 -13.50 12.38 12.75
C THR A 122 -14.68 12.32 11.80
N HIS A 123 -15.84 12.23 12.43
CA HIS A 123 -17.11 12.71 11.89
C HIS A 123 -16.94 14.20 11.61
N ILE A 124 -16.59 14.58 10.38
CA ILE A 124 -16.86 15.94 9.93
C ILE A 124 -18.31 15.97 9.46
N GLU A 125 -19.20 16.15 10.43
CA GLU A 125 -20.47 16.85 10.20
C GLU A 125 -20.11 18.23 9.67
N GLY A 126 -19.95 18.34 8.36
CA GLY A 126 -20.16 19.59 7.64
C GLY A 126 -21.66 19.86 7.58
N ASP A 127 -22.30 20.04 8.75
CA ASP A 127 -23.53 20.80 8.82
C ASP A 127 -23.14 22.27 8.71
N LEU A 128 -23.32 22.84 7.52
CA LEU A 128 -23.61 24.26 7.41
C LEU A 128 -24.61 24.45 6.28
N ASN A 129 -25.85 24.10 6.60
CA ASN A 129 -27.02 24.70 5.97
C ASN A 129 -27.34 25.98 6.76
N LEU A 130 -27.11 27.14 6.15
CA LEU A 130 -27.94 28.34 6.30
C LEU A 130 -27.57 29.38 5.23
#